data_AF-A0A7R9D7F6-F1
#
_entry.id   AF-A0A7R9D7F6-F1
#
_cell.length_a   1.000
_cell.length_b   1.000
_cell.length_c   1.000
_cell.angle_alpha   90.00
_cell.angle_beta   90.00
_cell.angle_gamma   90.00
#
_symmetry.space_group_name_H-M   'P 1'
#
loop_
_entity.id
_entity.type
_entity.pdbx_description
1 polymer ?
#
loop_
_entity_poly.entity_id
_entity_poly.type
_entity_poly.pdbx_seq_one_letter_code
_entity_poly.pdbx_strand_id
1 'polypeptide(L)'
;TWCQVLLGKNQANLLDIIPLYNDNVSRRISSMANELEEQLINKLNPTVVEDILFCQELADRTAAQGIFNTIDGFVTQPGGECVRICTDGARATTGKHGGVVSQNKKAALKAKFVHCSLHNEVLVARKCPNNMTILLTESVNTNNFIKSKVGKSRLFAILCK
;
A
#
# COMPACT_ATOMS: atom_id res chain seq x y z
N THR A 1 30.45 -27.04 -0.73
CA THR A 1 29.67 -25.79 -0.89
C THR A 1 29.12 -25.34 0.46
N TRP A 2 28.80 -24.05 0.66
CA TRP A 2 28.23 -23.53 1.92
C TRP A 2 27.01 -24.34 2.41
N CYS A 3 26.20 -24.86 1.50
CA CYS A 3 25.06 -25.74 1.78
C CYS A 3 25.44 -27.05 2.50
N GLN A 4 26.63 -27.62 2.24
CA GLN A 4 27.11 -28.84 2.92
C GLN A 4 27.54 -28.58 4.36
N VAL A 5 28.01 -27.36 4.65
CA VAL A 5 28.40 -26.93 6.00
C VAL A 5 27.16 -26.65 6.86
N LEU A 6 26.13 -26.05 6.27
CA LEU A 6 24.89 -25.67 6.97
C LEU A 6 23.91 -26.84 7.18
N LEU A 7 23.75 -27.71 6.19
CA LEU A 7 22.67 -28.70 6.18
C LEU A 7 23.16 -30.14 6.35
N GLY A 8 24.47 -30.37 6.32
CA GLY A 8 25.06 -31.70 6.28
C GLY A 8 25.08 -32.29 4.87
N LYS A 9 26.04 -33.19 4.62
CA LYS A 9 26.29 -33.77 3.29
C LYS A 9 25.08 -34.49 2.69
N ASN A 10 24.29 -35.17 3.51
CA ASN A 10 23.15 -35.95 3.05
C ASN A 10 22.00 -35.04 2.55
N GLN A 11 21.64 -33.99 3.29
CA GLN A 11 20.64 -33.02 2.83
C GLN A 11 21.14 -32.18 1.64
N ALA A 12 22.43 -31.85 1.59
CA ALA A 12 22.99 -31.11 0.46
C ALA A 12 22.92 -31.90 -0.85
N ASN A 13 23.14 -33.22 -0.81
CA ASN A 13 23.03 -34.07 -1.99
C ASN A 13 21.56 -34.23 -2.48
N LEU A 14 20.57 -34.12 -1.58
CA LEU A 14 19.15 -34.11 -1.97
C LEU A 14 18.76 -32.80 -2.68
N LEU A 15 19.40 -31.68 -2.35
CA LEU A 15 19.18 -30.39 -3.00
C LEU A 15 19.79 -30.32 -4.41
N ASP A 16 20.90 -31.03 -4.66
CA ASP A 16 21.52 -31.15 -6.00
C ASP A 16 20.64 -31.96 -6.98
N ILE A 17 19.70 -32.77 -6.48
CA ILE A 17 18.74 -33.55 -7.29
C ILE A 17 17.56 -32.69 -7.74
N ILE A 18 17.28 -31.58 -7.05
CA ILE A 18 16.25 -30.64 -7.46
C ILE A 18 16.80 -29.89 -8.68
N PRO A 19 16.19 -30.01 -9.88
CA PRO A 19 16.67 -29.28 -11.04
C PRO A 19 16.47 -27.79 -10.79
N LEU A 20 17.50 -27.11 -10.31
CA LEU A 20 17.59 -25.65 -10.27
C LEU A 20 17.85 -25.16 -11.70
N TYR A 21 16.96 -25.52 -12.63
CA TYR A 21 16.89 -24.85 -13.92
C TYR A 21 16.22 -23.48 -13.66
N ASN A 22 17.04 -22.60 -13.11
CA ASN A 22 16.73 -21.24 -12.68
C ASN A 22 15.92 -20.49 -13.75
N ASP A 23 16.21 -20.78 -15.01
CA ASP A 23 15.57 -20.09 -16.13
C ASP A 23 14.09 -20.46 -16.32
N ASN A 24 13.62 -21.68 -16.03
CA ASN A 24 12.19 -21.98 -16.23
C ASN A 24 11.34 -21.37 -15.13
N VAL A 25 11.78 -21.44 -13.88
CA VAL A 25 11.03 -20.84 -12.77
C VAL A 25 11.07 -19.32 -12.90
N SER A 26 12.24 -18.74 -13.20
CA SER A 26 12.36 -17.30 -13.45
C SER A 26 11.52 -16.85 -14.65
N ARG A 27 11.59 -17.53 -15.80
CA ARG A 27 10.76 -17.21 -16.97
C ARG A 27 9.27 -17.33 -16.66
N ARG A 28 8.85 -18.34 -15.88
CA ARG A 28 7.43 -18.49 -15.51
C ARG A 28 6.97 -17.40 -14.55
N ILE A 29 7.79 -17.01 -13.58
CA ILE A 29 7.48 -15.87 -12.69
C ILE A 29 7.36 -14.59 -13.50
N SER A 30 8.31 -14.33 -14.41
CA SER A 30 8.26 -13.15 -15.29
C SER A 30 7.07 -13.18 -16.25
N SER A 31 6.75 -14.32 -16.87
CA SER A 31 5.58 -14.47 -17.75
C SER A 31 4.29 -14.20 -16.99
N MET A 32 4.14 -14.79 -15.80
CA MET A 32 2.96 -14.56 -14.96
C MET A 32 2.87 -13.11 -14.48
N ALA A 33 3.99 -12.48 -14.13
CA ALA A 33 4.01 -11.06 -13.76
C ALA A 33 3.56 -10.18 -14.93
N ASN A 34 4.12 -10.42 -16.13
CA ASN A 34 3.77 -9.67 -17.33
C ASN A 34 2.31 -9.89 -17.74
N GLU A 35 1.79 -11.12 -17.67
CA GLU A 35 0.39 -11.41 -17.98
C GLU A 35 -0.58 -10.76 -16.99
N LEU A 36 -0.23 -10.72 -15.70
CA LEU A 36 -1.03 -10.02 -14.68
C LEU A 36 -0.99 -8.50 -14.88
N GLU A 37 0.18 -7.97 -15.23
CA GLU A 37 0.37 -6.55 -15.55
C GLU A 37 -0.44 -6.16 -16.79
N GLU A 38 -0.34 -6.92 -17.89
CA GLU A 38 -1.14 -6.69 -19.09
C GLU A 38 -2.64 -6.79 -18.81
N GLN A 39 -3.08 -7.77 -18.02
CA GLN A 39 -4.48 -7.87 -17.62
C GLN A 39 -4.92 -6.70 -16.74
N LEU A 40 -4.05 -6.20 -15.87
CA LEU A 40 -4.31 -5.00 -15.09
C LEU A 40 -4.41 -3.78 -15.99
N ILE A 41 -3.45 -3.55 -16.88
CA ILE A 41 -3.42 -2.42 -17.83
C ILE A 41 -4.63 -2.46 -18.77
N ASN A 42 -5.00 -3.64 -19.28
CA ASN A 42 -6.17 -3.77 -20.16
C ASN A 42 -7.49 -3.52 -19.41
N LYS A 43 -7.56 -3.82 -18.10
CA LYS A 43 -8.72 -3.50 -17.26
C LYS A 43 -8.71 -2.05 -16.75
N LEU A 44 -7.53 -1.50 -16.54
CA LEU A 44 -7.26 -0.13 -16.13
C LEU A 44 -6.99 0.68 -17.39
N ASN A 45 -8.06 1.06 -18.12
CA ASN A 45 -8.00 2.01 -19.24
C ASN A 45 -6.85 3.03 -19.05
N PRO A 46 -5.98 3.27 -20.05
CA PRO A 46 -4.61 3.79 -19.88
C PRO A 46 -4.46 5.26 -19.41
N THR A 47 -5.48 5.83 -18.78
CA THR A 47 -5.50 7.22 -18.30
C THR A 47 -5.83 7.28 -16.81
N VAL A 48 -5.21 6.41 -16.00
CA VAL A 48 -5.19 6.61 -14.54
C VAL A 48 -3.99 7.48 -14.23
N VAL A 49 -4.25 8.76 -13.94
CA VAL A 49 -3.24 9.71 -13.48
C VAL A 49 -3.47 9.92 -11.99
N GLU A 50 -2.43 9.68 -11.20
CA GLU A 50 -2.39 10.09 -9.80
C GLU A 50 -1.79 11.49 -9.73
N ASP A 51 -2.53 12.44 -9.15
CA ASP A 51 -2.07 13.81 -8.98
C ASP A 51 -2.64 14.41 -7.68
N ILE A 52 -1.91 15.38 -7.13
CA ILE A 52 -2.35 16.15 -5.98
C ILE A 52 -3.23 17.28 -6.49
N LEU A 53 -4.55 17.06 -6.44
CA LEU A 53 -5.53 18.03 -6.92
C LEU A 53 -5.52 19.33 -6.08
N PHE A 54 -5.39 19.21 -4.76
CA PHE A 54 -5.21 20.35 -3.85
C PHE A 54 -4.71 19.89 -2.47
N CYS A 55 -4.15 20.84 -1.72
CA CYS A 55 -3.87 20.72 -0.29
C CYS A 55 -4.33 22.00 0.39
N GLN A 56 -5.37 21.91 1.22
CA GLN A 56 -6.00 23.08 1.83
C GLN A 56 -6.04 22.93 3.35
N GLU A 57 -5.56 23.97 4.04
CA GLU A 57 -5.74 24.09 5.49
C GLU A 57 -7.20 24.44 5.80
N LEU A 58 -7.76 23.77 6.81
CA LEU A 58 -9.13 24.02 7.27
C LEU A 58 -9.10 25.07 8.39
N ALA A 59 -9.94 26.10 8.27
CA ALA A 59 -9.94 27.25 9.19
C ALA A 59 -10.37 26.92 10.63
N ASP A 60 -11.17 25.86 10.82
CA ASP A 60 -11.66 25.41 12.12
C ASP A 60 -11.12 24.02 12.48
N ARG A 61 -11.47 23.50 13.67
CA ARG A 61 -11.32 22.07 14.02
C ARG A 61 -11.81 21.20 12.85
N THR A 62 -11.24 20.00 12.68
CA THR A 62 -11.62 18.95 11.71
C THR A 62 -13.09 18.51 11.86
N ALA A 63 -14.00 19.43 11.58
CA ALA A 63 -15.42 19.26 11.54
C ALA A 63 -15.77 18.78 10.15
N ALA A 64 -16.59 17.73 10.11
CA ALA A 64 -17.03 17.11 8.88
C ALA A 64 -17.59 18.09 7.84
N GLN A 65 -18.23 19.18 8.30
CA GLN A 65 -18.78 20.22 7.43
C GLN A 65 -17.68 20.98 6.66
N GLY A 66 -16.59 21.36 7.32
CA GLY A 66 -15.48 22.05 6.66
C GLY A 66 -14.81 21.15 5.61
N ILE A 67 -14.62 19.88 5.95
CA ILE A 67 -14.08 18.87 5.02
C ILE A 67 -15.01 18.70 3.82
N PHE A 68 -16.32 18.54 4.07
CA PHE A 68 -17.32 18.37 3.00
C PHE A 68 -17.36 19.59 2.08
N ASN A 69 -17.44 20.80 2.62
CA ASN A 69 -17.49 22.03 1.82
C ASN A 69 -16.25 22.19 0.93
N THR A 70 -15.07 21.81 1.45
CA THR A 70 -13.82 21.86 0.68
C THR A 70 -13.84 20.88 -0.49
N ILE A 71 -14.29 19.65 -0.26
CA ILE A 71 -14.41 18.64 -1.32
C ILE A 71 -15.49 19.05 -2.34
N ASP A 72 -16.65 19.49 -1.87
CA ASP A 72 -17.78 19.89 -2.69
C ASP A 72 -17.43 21.08 -3.58
N GLY A 73 -16.78 22.11 -3.03
CA GLY A 73 -16.32 23.28 -3.79
C GLY A 73 -15.27 22.96 -4.85
N PHE A 74 -14.52 21.86 -4.69
CA PHE A 74 -13.61 21.37 -5.71
C PHE A 74 -14.34 20.53 -6.78
N VAL A 75 -15.17 19.58 -6.35
CA VAL A 75 -15.85 18.64 -7.24
C VAL A 75 -16.92 19.33 -8.11
N THR A 76 -17.53 20.40 -7.63
CA THR A 76 -18.58 21.13 -8.37
C THR A 76 -18.02 22.10 -9.43
N GLN A 77 -16.70 22.22 -9.56
CA GLN A 77 -16.09 23.02 -10.62
C GLN A 77 -16.38 22.43 -12.01
N PRO A 78 -16.39 23.23 -13.09
CA PRO A 78 -16.61 22.72 -14.44
C PRO A 78 -15.61 21.60 -14.80
N GLY A 79 -16.11 20.40 -15.11
CA GLY A 79 -15.29 19.21 -15.40
C GLY A 79 -14.94 18.37 -14.16
N GLY A 80 -15.34 18.80 -12.96
CA GLY A 80 -15.23 18.01 -11.74
C GLY A 80 -16.30 16.92 -11.69
N GLU A 81 -15.86 15.66 -11.64
CA GLU A 81 -16.72 14.53 -11.31
C GLU A 81 -16.04 13.67 -10.26
N CYS A 82 -16.73 13.44 -9.14
CA CYS A 82 -16.24 12.55 -8.09
C CYS A 82 -17.02 11.25 -8.08
N VAL A 83 -16.39 10.18 -8.55
CA VAL A 83 -16.99 8.84 -8.56
C VAL A 83 -16.82 8.14 -7.20
N ARG A 84 -15.71 8.39 -6.51
CA ARG A 84 -15.37 7.70 -5.26
C ARG A 84 -14.49 8.55 -4.36
N ILE A 85 -14.77 8.50 -3.06
CA ILE A 85 -13.97 9.11 -2.00
C ILE A 85 -13.41 8.00 -1.09
N CYS A 86 -12.12 8.05 -0.84
CA CYS A 86 -11.41 7.11 0.01
C CYS A 86 -10.92 7.82 1.28
N THR A 87 -11.36 7.38 2.47
CA THR A 87 -10.96 8.02 3.75
C THR A 87 -10.44 7.02 4.76
N ASP A 88 -9.66 7.50 5.73
CA ASP A 88 -9.10 6.73 6.84
C ASP A 88 -10.13 6.23 7.87
N GLY A 89 -11.43 6.50 7.64
CA GLY A 89 -12.48 6.07 8.54
C GLY A 89 -12.68 6.94 9.77
N ALA A 90 -12.01 8.09 9.91
CA ALA A 90 -12.18 8.97 11.06
C ALA A 90 -13.65 9.37 11.29
N ARG A 91 -14.03 9.63 12.56
CA ARG A 91 -15.42 10.00 12.91
C ARG A 91 -15.93 11.21 12.12
N ALA A 92 -15.07 12.17 11.80
CA ALA A 92 -15.42 13.33 10.99
C ALA A 92 -15.74 12.95 9.52
N THR A 93 -15.20 11.85 8.99
CA THR A 93 -15.47 11.41 7.61
C THR A 93 -16.63 10.41 7.57
N THR A 94 -16.64 9.40 8.45
CA THR A 94 -17.61 8.28 8.42
C THR A 94 -18.74 8.35 9.44
N GLY A 95 -18.78 9.38 10.28
CA GLY A 95 -19.77 9.52 11.36
C GLY A 95 -21.21 9.46 10.86
N LYS A 96 -22.04 8.61 11.48
CA LYS A 96 -23.44 8.34 11.08
C LYS A 96 -24.31 9.58 10.89
N HIS A 97 -24.22 10.55 11.80
CA HIS A 97 -25.13 11.71 11.85
C HIS A 97 -24.52 13.01 11.35
N GLY A 98 -23.19 13.09 11.28
CA GLY A 98 -22.51 14.34 10.98
C GLY A 98 -21.28 14.20 10.10
N GLY A 99 -20.84 12.98 9.76
CA GLY A 99 -19.63 12.78 8.95
C GLY A 99 -19.83 13.17 7.49
N VAL A 100 -18.73 13.40 6.78
CA VAL A 100 -18.70 13.72 5.33
C VAL A 100 -19.56 12.75 4.51
N VAL A 101 -19.52 11.45 4.79
CA VAL A 101 -20.37 10.43 4.14
C VAL A 101 -21.86 10.76 4.27
N SER A 102 -22.29 11.16 5.47
CA SER A 102 -23.68 11.49 5.75
C SER A 102 -24.12 12.77 5.05
N GLN A 103 -23.22 13.73 4.91
CA GLN A 103 -23.46 15.01 4.22
C GLN A 103 -23.51 14.83 2.70
N ASN A 104 -22.59 14.05 2.14
CA ASN A 104 -22.59 13.65 0.74
C ASN A 104 -23.91 12.99 0.32
N LYS A 105 -24.44 12.08 1.15
CA LYS A 105 -25.74 11.44 0.89
C LYS A 105 -26.90 12.46 0.87
N LYS A 106 -26.82 13.52 1.68
CA LYS A 106 -27.82 14.60 1.72
C LYS A 106 -27.69 15.55 0.52
N ALA A 107 -26.45 15.89 0.16
CA ALA A 107 -26.13 16.80 -0.94
C ALA A 107 -26.21 16.15 -2.33
N ALA A 108 -26.45 14.84 -2.40
CA ALA A 108 -26.54 14.06 -3.64
C ALA A 108 -25.26 14.08 -4.52
N LEU A 109 -24.10 14.38 -3.93
CA LEU A 109 -22.81 14.15 -4.56
C LEU A 109 -22.72 12.62 -4.79
N LYS A 110 -22.77 12.16 -6.05
CA LYS A 110 -22.94 10.71 -6.38
C LYS A 110 -21.73 9.84 -6.05
N ALA A 111 -20.73 10.40 -5.36
CA ALA A 111 -19.52 9.71 -4.97
C ALA A 111 -19.79 8.55 -4.00
N LYS A 112 -19.20 7.39 -4.29
CA LYS A 112 -19.18 6.23 -3.39
C LYS A 112 -18.08 6.41 -2.35
N PHE A 113 -18.34 6.02 -1.10
CA PHE A 113 -17.29 6.00 -0.08
C PHE A 113 -16.68 4.62 0.07
N VAL A 114 -15.36 4.57 0.12
CA VAL A 114 -14.59 3.38 0.45
C VAL A 114 -13.64 3.69 1.60
N HIS A 115 -13.33 2.66 2.38
CA HIS A 115 -12.29 2.75 3.40
C HIS A 115 -10.90 2.71 2.76
N CYS A 116 -9.97 3.47 3.33
CA CYS A 116 -8.57 3.45 2.92
C CYS A 116 -7.96 2.06 3.08
N SER A 117 -7.44 1.52 1.98
CA SER A 117 -6.76 0.22 1.97
C SER A 117 -5.61 0.18 2.98
N LEU A 118 -4.83 1.26 3.07
CA LEU A 118 -3.75 1.37 4.07
C LEU A 118 -4.27 1.32 5.50
N HIS A 119 -5.42 1.95 5.78
CA HIS A 119 -6.03 1.86 7.11
C HIS A 119 -6.48 0.43 7.42
N ASN A 120 -7.10 -0.25 6.45
CA ASN A 120 -7.51 -1.65 6.61
C ASN A 120 -6.30 -2.57 6.83
N GLU A 121 -5.22 -2.40 6.07
CA GLU A 121 -3.97 -3.14 6.25
C GLU A 121 -3.38 -2.92 7.64
N VAL A 122 -3.35 -1.68 8.13
CA VAL A 122 -2.90 -1.36 9.50
C VAL A 122 -3.79 -2.05 10.55
N LEU A 123 -5.11 -2.07 10.36
CA LEU A 123 -6.02 -2.76 11.27
C LEU A 123 -5.78 -4.28 11.30
N VAL A 124 -5.49 -4.88 10.15
CA VAL A 124 -5.14 -6.30 10.04
C VAL A 124 -3.79 -6.56 10.70
N ALA A 125 -2.77 -5.75 10.40
CA ALA A 125 -1.44 -5.86 10.99
C ALA A 125 -1.46 -5.75 12.51
N ARG A 126 -2.33 -4.89 13.08
CA ARG A 126 -2.53 -4.79 14.53
C ARG A 126 -3.10 -6.06 15.16
N LYS A 127 -3.78 -6.91 14.39
CA LYS A 127 -4.32 -8.20 14.83
C LYS A 127 -3.37 -9.37 14.54
N CYS A 128 -2.20 -9.12 13.94
CA CYS A 128 -1.22 -10.17 13.72
C CYS A 128 -0.72 -10.75 15.05
N PRO A 129 -0.45 -12.07 15.11
CA PRO A 129 0.03 -12.69 16.33
C PRO A 129 1.43 -12.17 16.70
N ASN A 130 1.75 -12.25 18.00
CA ASN A 130 2.95 -11.65 18.60
C ASN A 130 4.26 -12.03 17.87
N ASN A 131 4.36 -13.25 17.35
CA ASN A 131 5.54 -13.72 16.61
C ASN A 131 5.79 -12.88 15.33
N MET A 132 4.73 -12.54 14.60
CA MET A 132 4.82 -11.76 13.37
C MET A 132 5.12 -10.28 13.67
N THR A 133 4.55 -9.74 14.75
CA THR A 133 4.83 -8.38 15.23
C THR A 133 6.30 -8.22 15.63
N ILE A 134 6.91 -9.23 16.27
CA ILE A 134 8.34 -9.22 16.61
C ILE A 134 9.20 -9.13 15.35
N LEU A 135 8.96 -10.01 14.36
CA LEU A 135 9.72 -10.02 13.11
C LEU A 135 9.62 -8.69 12.33
N LEU A 136 8.42 -8.11 12.26
CA LEU A 136 8.21 -6.82 11.61
C LEU A 136 8.90 -5.69 12.37
N THR A 137 8.86 -5.70 13.71
CA THR A 137 9.55 -4.71 14.55
C THR A 137 11.06 -4.79 14.36
N GLU A 138 11.63 -6.00 14.32
CA GLU A 138 13.06 -6.22 14.09
C GLU A 138 13.49 -5.76 12.69
N SER A 139 12.65 -5.99 11.68
CA SER A 139 12.87 -5.50 10.31
C SER A 139 12.86 -3.97 10.26
N VAL A 140 11.91 -3.32 10.93
CA VAL A 140 11.84 -1.85 11.03
C VAL A 140 13.07 -1.29 11.76
N ASN A 141 13.48 -1.90 12.87
CA ASN A 141 14.67 -1.49 13.61
C ASN A 141 15.94 -1.61 12.77
N THR A 142 16.06 -2.69 12.00
CA THR A 142 17.18 -2.89 11.06
C THR A 142 17.20 -1.81 9.99
N ASN A 143 16.05 -1.50 9.39
CA ASN A 143 15.93 -0.43 8.40
C ASN A 143 16.27 0.94 9.00
N ASN A 144 15.77 1.25 10.20
CA ASN A 144 16.08 2.50 10.90
C ASN A 144 17.57 2.60 11.23
N PHE A 145 18.21 1.50 11.64
CA PHE A 145 19.65 1.44 11.86
C PHE A 145 20.44 1.71 10.58
N ILE A 146 20.04 1.13 9.44
CA ILE A 146 20.65 1.40 8.13
C ILE A 146 20.50 2.88 7.78
N LYS A 147 19.28 3.42 7.89
CA LYS A 147 18.97 4.82 7.57
C LYS A 147 19.60 5.85 8.51
N SER A 148 19.99 5.45 9.72
CA SER A 148 20.56 6.37 10.73
C SER A 148 21.84 7.09 10.26
N LYS A 149 22.58 6.55 9.29
CA LYS A 149 23.80 7.16 8.75
C LYS A 149 23.99 6.84 7.27
N VAL A 150 24.43 7.84 6.49
CA VAL A 150 24.69 7.71 5.05
C VAL A 150 25.67 6.57 4.71
N GLY A 151 26.72 6.38 5.52
CA GLY A 151 27.70 5.30 5.31
C GLY A 151 27.10 3.90 5.42
N LYS A 152 26.11 3.69 6.30
CA LYS A 152 25.46 2.38 6.49
C LYS A 152 24.55 2.04 5.32
N SER A 153 23.77 3.02 4.82
CA SER A 153 22.97 2.84 3.59
C SER A 153 23.83 2.51 2.38
N ARG A 154 24.99 3.19 2.23
CA ARG A 154 25.94 2.90 1.14
C ARG A 154 26.51 1.49 1.24
N LEU A 155 26.90 1.06 2.44
CA LEU A 155 27.44 -0.29 2.65
C LEU A 155 26.37 -1.38 2.38
N PHE A 156 25.15 -1.15 2.85
CA PHE A 156 24.01 -2.04 2.60
C PHE A 156 23.72 -2.17 1.10
N ALA A 157 23.72 -1.06 0.36
CA ALA A 157 23.53 -1.08 -1.09
C ALA A 157 24.62 -1.85 -1.86
N ILE A 158 25.85 -1.94 -1.32
CA ILE A 158 26.91 -2.77 -1.88
C ILE A 158 26.66 -4.25 -1.58
N LEU A 159 26.20 -4.57 -0.37
CA LEU A 159 25.90 -5.95 0.05
C LEU A 159 24.68 -6.55 -0.66
N CYS A 160 23.73 -5.73 -1.08
CA CYS A 160 22.52 -6.16 -1.80
C CYS A 160 22.71 -6.33 -3.32
N LYS A 161 23.96 -6.26 -3.81
CA LYS A 161 24.33 -6.62 -5.17
C LYS A 161 24.84 -8.05 -5.21
#